data_AF-A4T568-F1
#
_entry.id   AF-A4T568-F1
#
_cell.length_a   1.000
_cell.length_b   1.000
_cell.length_c   1.000
_cell.angle_alpha   90.00
_cell.angle_beta   90.00
_cell.angle_gamma   90.00
#
_symmetry.space_group_name_H-M   'P 1'
#
loop_
_entity.id
_entity.type
_entity.pdbx_description
1 polymer ?
#
loop_
_entity_poly.entity_id
_entity_poly.type
_entity_poly.pdbx_seq_one_letter_code
_entity_poly.pdbx_strand_id
1 'polypeptide(L)'
;MVRDSGHVIALDAAAMATAGTGRPHRRKERIPPGPAAKAAATQLLRLTAGDPAGSETSTPSADSTVIDLSAYERAAQKRTIQ
;
A
#
# COMPACT_ATOMS: atom_id res chain seq x y z
N MET A 1 -32.61 -9.41 28.90
CA MET A 1 -33.11 -8.02 28.87
C MET A 1 -32.57 -7.37 27.59
N VAL A 2 -33.45 -7.10 26.63
CA VAL A 2 -33.07 -6.54 25.31
C VAL A 2 -32.91 -5.03 25.48
N ARG A 3 -31.77 -4.46 25.06
CA ARG A 3 -31.56 -3.01 25.09
C ARG A 3 -32.37 -2.39 23.95
N ASP A 4 -33.21 -1.42 24.29
CA ASP A 4 -33.99 -0.68 23.30
C ASP A 4 -33.06 0.13 22.39
N SER A 5 -33.43 0.32 21.13
CA SER A 5 -32.58 0.96 20.11
C SER A 5 -32.21 2.39 20.51
N GLY A 6 -33.14 3.12 21.13
CA GLY A 6 -32.90 4.47 21.63
C GLY A 6 -31.84 4.53 22.73
N HIS A 7 -31.76 3.50 23.59
CA HIS A 7 -30.75 3.44 24.64
C HIS A 7 -29.34 3.26 24.07
N VAL A 8 -29.18 2.45 23.01
CA VAL A 8 -27.88 2.23 22.36
C VAL A 8 -27.41 3.51 21.66
N ILE A 9 -28.32 4.21 20.97
CA ILE A 9 -28.01 5.47 20.28
C ILE A 9 -27.60 6.56 21.28
N ALA A 10 -28.32 6.69 22.39
CA ALA A 10 -27.99 7.67 23.42
C ALA A 10 -26.61 7.38 24.06
N LEU A 11 -26.30 6.11 24.29
CA LEU A 11 -25.01 5.70 24.83
C LEU A 11 -23.86 5.98 23.84
N ASP A 12 -24.05 5.69 22.56
CA ASP A 12 -23.07 5.96 21.51
C ASP A 12 -22.82 7.45 21.34
N ALA A 13 -23.89 8.26 21.31
CA ALA A 13 -23.79 9.72 21.24
C ALA A 13 -23.02 10.30 22.44
N ALA A 14 -23.29 9.79 23.66
CA ALA A 14 -22.56 10.19 24.85
C ALA A 14 -21.08 9.79 24.80
N ALA A 15 -20.78 8.56 24.35
CA ALA A 15 -19.42 8.08 24.20
C ALA A 15 -18.62 8.94 23.21
N MET A 16 -19.17 9.21 22.03
CA MET A 16 -18.55 10.06 21.01
C MET A 16 -18.35 11.50 21.50
N ALA A 17 -19.31 12.07 22.23
CA ALA A 17 -19.19 13.43 22.79
C ALA A 17 -18.10 13.55 23.86
N THR A 18 -17.83 12.47 24.61
CA THR A 18 -16.78 12.44 25.65
C THR A 18 -15.39 12.07 25.11
N ALA A 19 -15.30 11.56 23.88
CA ALA A 19 -14.04 11.21 23.27
C ALA A 19 -13.16 12.46 23.08
N GLY A 20 -12.07 12.55 23.84
CA GLY A 20 -11.16 13.68 23.78
C GLY A 20 -10.38 13.72 22.46
N THR A 21 -10.80 14.58 21.53
CA THR A 21 -10.08 14.87 20.27
C THR A 21 -9.08 16.02 20.41
N GLY A 22 -8.62 16.30 21.62
CA GLY A 22 -7.67 17.36 21.92
C GLY A 22 -6.30 17.13 21.27
N ARG A 23 -5.42 18.13 21.38
CA ARG A 23 -4.04 18.02 20.88
C ARG A 23 -3.36 16.79 21.48
N PRO A 24 -2.82 15.86 20.66
CA PRO A 24 -2.06 14.74 21.18
C PRO A 24 -0.90 15.21 22.05
N HIS A 25 -0.52 14.42 23.05
CA HIS A 25 0.66 14.71 23.86
C HIS A 25 1.90 14.91 22.97
N ARG A 26 2.82 15.81 23.33
CA ARG A 26 4.02 16.17 22.52
C ARG A 26 4.79 14.98 21.94
N ARG A 27 4.93 13.88 22.70
CA ARG A 27 5.63 12.64 22.26
C ARG A 27 4.83 11.79 21.25
N LYS A 28 3.55 12.08 21.05
CA LYS A 28 2.62 11.41 20.14
C LYS A 28 2.20 12.30 18.97
N GLU A 29 2.75 13.51 18.87
CA GLU A 29 2.53 14.37 17.72
C GLU A 29 3.31 13.84 16.52
N ARG A 30 2.66 13.83 15.35
CA ARG A 30 3.31 13.45 14.10
C ARG A 30 4.29 14.55 13.69
N ILE A 31 5.54 14.19 13.45
CA ILE A 31 6.55 15.12 12.94
C ILE A 31 6.35 15.24 11.41
N PRO A 32 6.11 16.44 10.86
CA PRO A 32 6.03 16.62 9.42
C PRO A 32 7.33 16.22 8.72
N PRO A 33 7.27 15.72 7.47
CA PRO A 33 8.47 15.40 6.72
C PRO A 33 9.32 16.65 6.52
N GLY A 34 10.64 16.50 6.72
CA GLY A 34 11.61 17.57 6.52
C GLY A 34 11.72 18.02 5.06
N PRO A 35 12.40 19.15 4.80
CA PRO A 35 12.56 19.69 3.44
C PRO A 35 13.25 18.72 2.50
N ALA A 36 14.27 18.00 2.97
CA ALA A 36 14.97 16.98 2.19
C ALA A 36 14.05 15.82 1.79
N ALA A 37 13.17 15.36 2.70
CA ALA A 37 12.21 14.30 2.42
C ALA A 37 11.18 14.74 1.36
N LYS A 38 10.71 15.99 1.42
CA LYS A 38 9.82 16.56 0.40
C LYS A 38 10.49 16.68 -0.97
N ALA A 39 11.76 17.09 -1.01
CA ALA A 39 12.54 17.18 -2.25
C ALA A 39 12.72 15.79 -2.89
N ALA A 40 13.09 14.78 -2.09
CA ALA A 40 13.20 13.40 -2.55
C ALA A 40 11.87 12.85 -3.10
N ALA A 41 10.76 13.09 -2.39
CA ALA A 41 9.43 12.70 -2.87
C ALA A 41 9.07 13.35 -4.22
N THR A 42 9.45 14.61 -4.42
CA THR A 42 9.25 15.31 -5.71
C THR A 42 10.07 14.68 -6.83
N GLN A 43 11.30 14.23 -6.54
CA GLN A 43 12.13 13.51 -7.51
C GLN A 43 11.49 12.17 -7.88
N LEU A 44 11.05 11.38 -6.91
CA LEU A 44 10.36 10.11 -7.15
C LEU A 44 9.07 10.28 -7.96
N LEU A 45 8.27 11.30 -7.64
CA LEU A 45 7.06 11.61 -8.41
C LEU A 45 7.37 11.99 -9.87
N ARG A 46 8.46 12.71 -10.14
CA ARG A 46 8.87 13.03 -11.52
C ARG A 46 9.34 11.80 -12.29
N LEU A 47 10.06 10.89 -11.63
CA LEU A 47 10.52 9.64 -12.23
C LEU A 47 9.33 8.72 -12.59
N THR A 48 8.31 8.69 -11.73
CA THR A 48 7.10 7.87 -11.92
C THR A 48 6.04 8.52 -12.81
N ALA A 49 6.02 9.85 -12.96
CA ALA A 49 5.10 10.51 -13.88
C ALA A 49 5.40 10.25 -15.37
N GLY A 50 6.62 9.77 -15.70
CA GLY A 50 7.00 9.33 -17.03
C GLY A 50 6.78 7.83 -17.29
N ASP A 51 6.40 7.06 -16.26
CA ASP A 51 6.33 5.60 -16.33
C ASP A 51 5.25 5.10 -15.34
N PRO A 52 4.10 4.58 -15.79
CA PRO A 52 3.03 4.12 -14.90
C PRO A 52 3.40 2.88 -14.06
N ALA A 53 4.67 2.46 -14.08
CA ALA A 53 5.24 1.38 -13.29
C ALA A 53 6.03 1.96 -12.10
N GLY A 54 5.35 2.68 -11.22
CA GLY A 54 5.96 3.17 -9.99
C GLY A 54 6.22 2.06 -8.97
N SER A 55 7.50 1.77 -8.74
CA SER A 55 8.03 1.32 -7.45
C SER A 55 7.45 0.02 -6.88
N GLU A 56 7.86 -1.11 -7.46
CA GLU A 56 8.07 -2.31 -6.67
C GLU A 56 9.57 -2.64 -6.65
N THR A 57 10.14 -2.78 -5.45
CA THR A 57 11.25 -3.73 -5.29
C THR A 57 10.62 -5.12 -5.43
N SER A 58 10.36 -5.51 -6.68
CA SER A 58 9.95 -6.85 -7.05
C SER A 58 10.82 -7.21 -8.24
N THR A 59 11.42 -8.40 -8.16
CA THR A 59 11.94 -9.22 -9.26
C THR A 59 11.62 -8.69 -10.66
N PRO A 60 12.57 -8.69 -11.63
CA PRO A 60 12.28 -8.28 -13.00
C PRO A 60 10.98 -8.96 -13.45
N SER A 61 9.92 -8.15 -13.59
CA SER A 61 8.59 -8.66 -13.90
C SER A 61 8.69 -9.35 -15.25
N ALA A 62 8.38 -10.64 -15.24
CA ALA A 62 8.36 -11.49 -16.42
C ALA A 62 7.16 -11.16 -17.34
N ASP A 63 6.43 -10.07 -17.10
CA ASP A 63 5.14 -9.78 -17.75
C ASP A 63 5.25 -9.20 -19.18
N SER A 64 6.45 -9.05 -19.76
CA SER A 64 6.59 -8.96 -21.23
C SER A 64 7.30 -10.16 -21.85
N THR A 65 7.57 -11.20 -21.06
CA THR A 65 7.93 -12.50 -21.59
C THR A 65 6.64 -13.24 -21.89
N VAL A 66 6.03 -12.96 -23.04
CA VAL A 66 5.14 -13.94 -23.65
C VAL A 66 6.00 -15.17 -23.89
N ILE A 67 5.97 -16.10 -22.95
CA ILE A 67 6.70 -17.36 -23.05
C ILE A 67 5.97 -18.15 -24.12
N ASP A 68 6.53 -18.19 -25.32
CA ASP A 68 6.10 -19.13 -26.35
C ASP A 68 6.32 -20.55 -25.80
N LEU A 69 5.23 -21.17 -25.35
CA LEU A 69 5.24 -22.51 -24.75
C LEU A 69 5.82 -23.54 -25.73
N SER A 70 5.68 -23.33 -27.04
CA SER A 70 6.26 -24.19 -28.07
C SER A 70 7.80 -24.09 -28.14
N ALA A 71 8.35 -22.93 -27.81
CA ALA A 71 9.80 -22.74 -27.70
C ALA A 71 10.34 -23.41 -26.44
N TYR A 72 9.59 -23.33 -25.32
CA TYR A 72 9.95 -24.01 -24.07
C TYR A 72 9.93 -25.54 -24.22
N GLU A 73 8.89 -26.12 -24.83
CA GLU A 73 8.78 -27.57 -25.06
C GLU A 73 9.95 -28.12 -25.89
N ARG A 74 10.31 -27.47 -26.99
CA ARG A 74 11.45 -27.87 -27.83
C ARG A 74 12.78 -27.84 -27.06
N ALA A 75 12.96 -26.87 -26.17
CA ALA A 75 14.15 -26.78 -25.33
C ALA A 75 14.18 -27.86 -24.24
N ALA A 76 13.02 -28.18 -23.66
CA ALA A 76 12.88 -29.23 -22.66
C ALA A 76 13.16 -30.63 -23.26
N GLN A 77 12.64 -30.93 -24.44
CA GLN A 77 12.84 -32.23 -25.10
C GLN A 77 14.32 -32.56 -25.34
N LYS A 78 15.15 -31.55 -25.62
CA LYS A 78 16.61 -31.72 -25.81
C LYS A 78 17.37 -32.06 -24.53
N ARG A 79 16.80 -31.83 -23.35
CA ARG A 79 17.39 -32.21 -22.05
C ARG A 79 17.12 -33.66 -21.66
N THR A 80 16.10 -34.28 -22.23
CA THR A 80 15.64 -35.64 -21.84
C THR A 80 16.28 -36.76 -22.67
N ILE A 81 17.23 -36.44 -23.55
CA ILE A 81 18.00 -37.45 -24.28
C ILE A 81 19.19 -37.87 -23.40
N GLN A 82 19.01 -38.97 -22.67
CA GLN A 82 20.09 -39.90 -22.28
C GLN A 82 19.98 -41.14 -23.17
#